data_AF-K1UJB5-F1
#
_entry.id   AF-K1UJB5-F1
#
_cell.length_a   1.000
_cell.length_b   1.000
_cell.length_c   1.000
_cell.angle_alpha   90.00
_cell.angle_beta   90.00
_cell.angle_gamma   90.00
#
_symmetry.space_group_name_H-M   'P 1'
#
loop_
_entity.id
_entity.type
_entity.pdbx_description
1 polymer ?
#
loop_
_entity_poly.entity_id
_entity_poly.type
_entity_poly.pdbx_seq_one_letter_code
_entity_poly.pdbx_strand_id
1 'polypeptide(L)'
;MITDEVINTIRELSPLAPLHNPAGILGIEAARKVFGNVPMVAVFDTAFHSTMPPKAYMYAIPYEYYEKYGVRRYGFHGTSHKYVAHKAAEYLEEPIERLKLITCHLGNGSSIAAVDQGKVVDTSMGMTPLAGLMMGTRCGDLDPFCGQLPEVHPEHHRPPAGRDSEQEVRPAGHLRCFQRQA
;
A
#
# COMPACT_ATOMS: atom_id res chain seq x y z
N MET A 1 19.26 -1.06 -11.74
CA MET A 1 19.29 -1.39 -13.18
C MET A 1 18.56 -2.69 -13.38
N ILE A 2 17.77 -2.84 -14.45
CA ILE A 2 17.11 -4.10 -14.76
C ILE A 2 18.13 -5.03 -15.43
N THR A 3 18.52 -6.07 -14.72
CA THR A 3 19.29 -7.22 -15.19
C THR A 3 18.41 -8.47 -15.19
N ASP A 4 18.88 -9.56 -15.80
CA ASP A 4 18.14 -10.82 -15.76
C ASP A 4 18.04 -11.38 -14.34
N GLU A 5 19.04 -11.13 -13.50
CA GLU A 5 18.99 -11.40 -12.06
C GLU A 5 17.81 -10.67 -11.39
N VAL A 6 17.67 -9.35 -11.62
CA VAL A 6 16.56 -8.57 -11.07
C VAL A 6 15.20 -9.08 -11.55
N ILE A 7 15.08 -9.47 -12.83
CA ILE A 7 13.85 -10.05 -13.37
C ILE A 7 13.53 -11.39 -12.69
N ASN A 8 14.54 -12.24 -12.47
CA ASN A 8 14.37 -13.52 -11.79
C ASN A 8 13.94 -13.31 -10.34
N THR A 9 14.54 -12.36 -9.62
CA THR A 9 14.12 -12.00 -8.26
C THR A 9 12.68 -11.49 -8.22
N ILE A 10 12.26 -10.62 -9.15
CA ILE A 10 10.87 -10.16 -9.23
C ILE A 10 9.92 -11.35 -9.48
N ARG A 11 10.36 -12.33 -10.28
CA ARG A 11 9.60 -13.55 -10.56
C ARG A 11 9.43 -14.40 -9.30
N GLU A 12 10.49 -14.62 -8.54
CA GLU A 12 10.48 -15.32 -7.24
C GLU A 12 9.58 -14.63 -6.21
N LEU A 13 9.51 -13.29 -6.22
CA LEU A 13 8.65 -12.51 -5.35
C LEU A 13 7.19 -12.43 -5.81
N SER A 14 6.82 -13.04 -6.94
CA SER A 14 5.45 -13.02 -7.45
C SER A 14 4.41 -13.57 -6.47
N PRO A 15 4.67 -14.58 -5.61
CA PRO A 15 3.73 -14.99 -4.57
C PRO A 15 3.34 -13.87 -3.58
N LEU A 16 4.20 -12.86 -3.37
CA LEU A 16 3.89 -11.70 -2.52
C LEU A 16 3.03 -10.66 -3.23
N ALA A 17 3.06 -10.61 -4.56
CA ALA A 17 2.32 -9.65 -5.38
C ALA A 17 1.82 -10.28 -6.69
N PRO A 18 0.92 -11.28 -6.62
CA PRO A 18 0.60 -12.17 -7.74
C PRO A 18 -0.05 -11.47 -8.94
N LEU A 19 -0.74 -10.34 -8.70
CA LEU A 19 -1.37 -9.55 -9.75
C LEU A 19 -0.44 -8.47 -10.33
N HIS A 20 0.66 -8.14 -9.66
CA HIS A 20 1.50 -6.98 -10.01
C HIS A 20 2.84 -7.40 -10.61
N ASN A 21 3.57 -8.31 -9.96
CA ASN A 21 4.92 -8.69 -10.41
C ASN A 21 4.91 -9.37 -11.80
N PRO A 22 4.00 -10.31 -12.11
CA PRO A 22 3.93 -10.90 -13.45
C PRO A 22 3.62 -9.88 -14.53
N ALA A 23 2.70 -8.93 -14.27
CA ALA A 23 2.39 -7.84 -15.19
C ALA A 23 3.58 -6.90 -15.39
N GLY A 24 4.33 -6.61 -14.32
CA GLY A 24 5.56 -5.81 -14.39
C GLY A 24 6.64 -6.49 -15.24
N ILE A 25 6.86 -7.80 -15.07
CA ILE A 25 7.79 -8.57 -15.91
C ILE A 25 7.37 -8.55 -17.37
N LEU A 26 6.09 -8.76 -17.65
CA LEU A 26 5.57 -8.69 -19.03
C LEU A 26 5.82 -7.31 -19.65
N GLY A 27 5.63 -6.24 -18.89
CA GLY A 27 5.94 -4.87 -19.32
C GLY A 27 7.43 -4.69 -19.66
N ILE A 28 8.33 -5.22 -18.83
CA ILE A 28 9.79 -5.20 -19.07
C ILE A 28 10.14 -5.96 -20.35
N GLU A 29 9.59 -7.16 -20.54
CA GLU A 29 9.83 -7.98 -21.73
C GLU A 29 9.30 -7.33 -23.00
N ALA A 30 8.12 -6.71 -22.95
CA ALA A 30 7.56 -5.94 -24.05
C ALA A 30 8.44 -4.71 -24.39
N ALA A 31 8.90 -3.98 -23.38
CA ALA A 31 9.78 -2.84 -23.56
C ALA A 31 11.11 -3.23 -24.22
N ARG A 32 11.73 -4.35 -23.81
CA ARG A 32 12.95 -4.89 -24.47
C ARG A 32 12.73 -5.18 -25.95
N LYS A 33 11.56 -5.73 -26.33
CA LYS A 33 11.23 -6.03 -27.74
C LYS A 33 11.10 -4.78 -28.59
N VAL A 34 10.55 -3.69 -28.03
CA VAL A 34 10.29 -2.44 -28.77
C VAL A 34 11.52 -1.53 -28.80
N PHE A 35 12.20 -1.37 -27.67
CA PHE A 35 13.28 -0.38 -27.49
C PHE A 35 14.69 -0.97 -27.54
N GLY A 36 14.84 -2.30 -27.62
CA GLY A 36 16.14 -2.96 -27.69
C GLY A 36 16.98 -2.75 -26.44
N ASN A 37 18.19 -2.21 -26.61
CA ASN A 37 19.22 -2.13 -25.56
C ASN A 37 19.16 -0.85 -24.70
N VAL A 38 18.02 -0.14 -24.69
CA VAL A 38 17.87 1.04 -23.82
C VAL A 38 17.97 0.60 -22.36
N PRO A 39 18.82 1.25 -21.54
CA PRO A 39 18.90 0.95 -20.11
C PRO A 39 17.55 1.13 -19.42
N MET A 40 17.10 0.10 -18.69
CA MET A 40 15.86 0.16 -17.92
C MET A 40 16.13 0.09 -16.42
N VAL A 41 15.23 0.69 -15.63
CA VAL A 41 15.32 0.76 -14.17
C VAL A 41 13.99 0.31 -13.57
N ALA A 42 14.05 -0.57 -12.57
CA ALA A 42 12.90 -0.88 -11.74
C ALA A 42 12.86 0.10 -10.57
N VAL A 43 11.70 0.72 -10.36
CA VAL A 43 11.44 1.63 -9.23
C VAL A 43 10.37 0.98 -8.38
N PHE A 44 10.70 0.64 -7.14
CA PHE A 44 9.81 -0.10 -6.26
C PHE A 44 9.10 0.84 -5.29
N ASP A 45 7.78 0.69 -5.21
CA ASP A 45 6.94 1.40 -4.25
C ASP A 45 7.31 1.12 -2.79
N THR A 46 7.93 -0.02 -2.54
CA THR A 46 8.37 -0.46 -1.20
C THR A 46 9.74 0.12 -0.80
N ALA A 47 10.51 0.66 -1.75
CA ALA A 47 11.92 0.99 -1.51
C ALA A 47 12.11 2.08 -0.45
N PHE A 48 11.26 3.11 -0.41
CA PHE A 48 11.38 4.18 0.59
C PHE A 48 11.07 3.68 2.01
N HIS A 49 10.21 2.67 2.12
CA HIS A 49 9.77 2.09 3.39
C HIS A 49 10.76 1.06 3.95
N SER A 50 11.80 0.67 3.20
CA SER A 50 12.77 -0.33 3.65
C SER A 50 13.61 0.10 4.85
N THR A 51 13.56 1.39 5.22
CA THR A 51 14.22 1.93 6.42
C THR A 51 13.43 1.69 7.71
N MET A 52 12.20 1.17 7.64
CA MET A 52 11.38 0.91 8.82
C MET A 52 12.14 0.03 9.83
N PRO A 53 12.13 0.37 11.14
CA PRO A 53 12.72 -0.47 12.17
C PRO A 53 11.88 -1.76 12.39
N PRO A 54 12.46 -2.84 12.94
CA PRO A 54 11.75 -4.09 13.21
C PRO A 54 10.42 -3.93 13.94
N LYS A 55 10.36 -3.05 14.93
CA LYS A 55 9.14 -2.75 15.68
C LYS A 55 7.96 -2.25 14.83
N ALA A 56 8.22 -1.66 13.66
CA ALA A 56 7.20 -1.09 12.79
C ALA A 56 6.77 -2.05 11.68
N TYR A 57 7.70 -2.89 11.20
CA TYR A 57 7.39 -3.85 10.14
C TYR A 57 6.99 -5.24 10.60
N MET A 58 7.27 -5.60 11.86
CA MET A 58 6.91 -6.91 12.39
C MET A 58 5.45 -6.95 12.81
N TYR A 59 4.73 -7.99 12.40
CA TYR A 59 3.39 -8.27 12.89
C TYR A 59 3.46 -9.10 14.18
N ALA A 60 2.48 -8.93 15.07
CA ALA A 60 2.36 -9.68 16.32
C ALA A 60 1.76 -11.09 16.08
N ILE A 61 2.41 -11.86 15.22
CA ILE A 61 2.07 -13.24 14.84
C ILE A 61 3.34 -14.12 14.99
N PRO A 62 3.26 -15.45 14.90
CA PRO A 62 4.44 -16.31 15.00
C PRO A 62 5.59 -15.84 14.10
N TYR A 63 6.77 -15.67 14.70
CA TYR A 63 7.96 -15.11 14.02
C TYR A 63 8.38 -15.93 12.79
N GLU A 64 8.10 -17.24 12.78
CA GLU A 64 8.34 -18.11 11.63
C GLU A 64 7.67 -17.61 10.34
N TYR A 65 6.56 -16.87 10.43
CA TYR A 65 5.92 -16.31 9.24
C TYR A 65 6.77 -15.24 8.56
N TYR A 66 7.48 -14.43 9.36
CA TYR A 66 8.46 -13.48 8.84
C TYR A 66 9.65 -14.22 8.22
N GLU A 67 10.22 -15.21 8.91
CA GLU A 67 11.43 -15.88 8.46
C GLU A 67 11.23 -16.73 7.20
N LYS A 68 10.14 -17.52 7.16
CA LYS A 68 9.92 -18.49 6.06
C LYS A 68 9.23 -17.87 4.86
N TYR A 69 8.33 -16.91 5.09
CA TYR A 69 7.44 -16.40 4.04
C TYR A 69 7.55 -14.89 3.82
N GLY A 70 8.41 -14.19 4.58
CA GLY A 70 8.57 -12.75 4.44
C GLY A 70 7.35 -11.96 4.89
N VAL A 71 6.50 -12.50 5.77
CA VAL A 71 5.31 -11.78 6.26
C VAL A 71 5.76 -10.60 7.13
N ARG A 72 5.57 -9.38 6.59
CA ARG A 72 5.92 -8.11 7.25
C ARG A 72 5.15 -6.96 6.63
N ARG A 73 5.19 -5.80 7.26
CA ARG A 73 4.86 -4.53 6.61
C ARG A 73 5.91 -4.22 5.54
N TYR A 74 5.48 -4.09 4.29
CA TYR A 74 6.31 -3.58 3.21
C TYR A 74 6.05 -2.10 2.95
N GLY A 75 4.79 -1.67 3.01
CA GLY A 75 4.39 -0.30 2.66
C GLY A 75 4.43 -0.02 1.15
N PHE A 76 3.57 0.86 0.65
CA PHE A 76 3.51 1.23 -0.78
C PHE A 76 3.37 2.75 -0.96
N HIS A 77 3.31 3.22 -2.20
CA HIS A 77 3.42 4.65 -2.54
C HIS A 77 4.73 5.30 -2.05
N GLY A 78 5.80 4.52 -1.84
CA GLY A 78 7.07 5.02 -1.30
C GLY A 78 7.73 6.07 -2.20
N THR A 79 7.55 5.98 -3.52
CA THR A 79 7.98 7.01 -4.47
C THR A 79 7.31 8.36 -4.20
N SER A 80 5.99 8.36 -4.00
CA SER A 80 5.23 9.56 -3.64
C SER A 80 5.63 10.08 -2.26
N HIS A 81 5.71 9.22 -1.25
CA HIS A 81 6.09 9.62 0.11
C HIS A 81 7.50 10.23 0.15
N LYS A 82 8.46 9.62 -0.57
CA LYS A 82 9.81 10.16 -0.71
C LYS A 82 9.78 11.54 -1.35
N TYR A 83 9.09 11.66 -2.49
CA TYR A 83 9.02 12.91 -3.22
C TYR A 83 8.45 14.04 -2.37
N VAL A 84 7.29 13.84 -1.73
CA VAL A 84 6.65 14.91 -0.94
C VAL A 84 7.41 15.23 0.34
N ALA A 85 8.10 14.27 0.96
CA ALA A 85 8.97 14.53 2.11
C ALA A 85 10.13 15.48 1.74
N HIS A 86 10.81 15.21 0.61
CA HIS A 86 11.88 16.09 0.13
C HIS A 86 11.37 17.44 -0.37
N LYS A 87 10.22 17.49 -1.05
CA LYS A 87 9.59 18.76 -1.43
C LYS A 87 9.17 19.60 -0.22
N ALA A 88 8.71 18.97 0.86
CA ALA A 88 8.42 19.67 2.11
C ALA A 88 9.69 20.23 2.74
N ALA A 89 10.80 19.50 2.72
CA ALA A 89 12.10 19.99 3.18
C ALA A 89 12.57 21.22 2.39
N GLU A 90 12.48 21.18 1.06
CA GLU A 90 12.77 22.33 0.19
C GLU A 90 11.87 23.52 0.52
N TYR A 91 10.56 23.30 0.69
CA TYR A 91 9.59 24.36 0.98
C TYR A 91 9.81 25.02 2.35
N LEU A 92 10.23 24.24 3.35
CA LEU A 92 10.52 24.72 4.69
C LEU A 92 11.92 25.32 4.81
N GLU A 93 12.74 25.26 3.75
CA GLU A 93 14.14 25.70 3.74
C GLU A 93 14.97 25.03 4.84
N GLU A 94 14.63 23.79 5.20
CA GLU A 94 15.32 23.01 6.22
C GLU A 94 15.81 21.68 5.63
N PRO A 95 17.03 21.22 5.97
CA PRO A 95 17.52 19.92 5.53
C PRO A 95 16.62 18.79 6.06
N ILE A 96 16.39 17.76 5.24
CA ILE A 96 15.48 16.65 5.57
C ILE A 96 15.91 15.93 6.86
N GLU A 97 17.20 15.93 7.19
CA GLU A 97 17.81 15.36 8.39
C GLU A 97 17.41 16.07 9.69
N ARG A 98 16.79 17.26 9.61
CA ARG A 98 16.27 18.00 10.78
C ARG A 98 14.76 17.91 10.94
N LEU A 99 14.08 17.22 10.02
CA LEU A 99 12.63 17.20 9.94
C LEU A 99 12.02 15.88 10.42
N LYS A 100 10.86 16.02 11.06
CA LYS A 100 9.93 14.92 11.36
C LYS A 100 8.61 15.22 10.67
N LEU A 101 8.26 14.40 9.69
CA LEU A 101 7.15 14.63 8.79
C LEU A 101 6.16 13.48 8.86
N ILE A 102 4.87 13.80 8.78
CA ILE A 102 3.84 12.86 8.40
C ILE A 102 3.47 13.19 6.95
N THR A 103 3.57 12.20 6.08
CA THR A 103 3.23 12.36 4.66
C THR A 103 1.97 11.58 4.35
N CYS A 104 1.03 12.22 3.66
CA CYS A 104 -0.28 11.64 3.35
C CYS A 104 -0.45 11.55 1.83
N HIS A 105 -0.42 10.34 1.29
CA HIS A 105 -0.79 10.08 -0.10
C HIS A 105 -2.27 9.70 -0.12
N LEU A 106 -3.14 10.58 -0.60
CA LEU A 106 -4.60 10.39 -0.56
C LEU A 106 -5.15 10.38 -1.99
N GLY A 107 -5.48 9.17 -2.47
CA GLY A 107 -6.02 8.95 -3.80
C GLY A 107 -6.94 7.74 -3.83
N ASN A 108 -7.05 7.06 -4.97
CA ASN A 108 -7.81 5.81 -5.05
C ASN A 108 -7.18 4.70 -4.19
N GLY A 109 -5.85 4.73 -4.04
CA GLY A 109 -5.14 4.13 -2.92
C GLY A 109 -4.67 5.21 -1.98
N SER A 110 -4.75 4.95 -0.67
CA SER A 110 -4.39 5.93 0.35
C SER A 110 -3.45 5.34 1.38
N SER A 111 -2.39 6.09 1.70
CA SER A 111 -1.43 5.71 2.74
C SER A 111 -0.86 6.92 3.47
N ILE A 112 -0.48 6.69 4.72
CA ILE A 112 0.25 7.66 5.54
C ILE A 112 1.61 7.05 5.87
N ALA A 113 2.66 7.87 5.90
CA ALA A 113 3.98 7.45 6.36
C ALA A 113 4.57 8.48 7.34
N ALA A 114 5.13 7.97 8.44
CA ALA A 114 5.94 8.73 9.37
C ALA A 114 7.39 8.71 8.90
N VAL A 115 7.95 9.90 8.65
CA VAL A 115 9.30 10.11 8.13
C VAL A 115 10.09 10.88 9.17
N ASP A 116 11.14 10.28 9.72
CA ASP A 116 12.07 10.89 10.67
C ASP A 116 13.43 11.02 9.98
N GLN A 117 13.90 12.25 9.78
CA GLN A 117 15.20 12.55 9.16
C GLN A 117 15.36 11.90 7.77
N GLY A 118 14.31 11.97 6.95
CA GLY A 118 14.29 11.40 5.60
C GLY A 118 14.15 9.87 5.55
N LYS A 119 14.01 9.20 6.70
CA LYS A 119 13.79 7.75 6.79
C LYS A 119 12.37 7.46 7.23
N VAL A 120 11.71 6.51 6.57
CA VAL A 120 10.41 6.01 7.03
C VAL A 120 10.62 5.23 8.32
N VAL A 121 9.88 5.60 9.36
CA VAL A 121 9.86 4.90 10.66
C VAL A 121 8.56 4.13 10.89
N ASP A 122 7.49 4.44 10.14
CA ASP A 122 6.24 3.67 10.09
C ASP A 122 5.41 4.06 8.84
N THR A 123 4.49 3.21 8.41
CA THR A 123 3.53 3.50 7.34
C THR A 123 2.23 2.73 7.51
N SER A 124 1.11 3.25 7.01
CA SER A 124 -0.21 2.65 7.22
C SER A 124 -0.43 1.36 6.42
N MET A 125 0.10 1.27 5.19
CA MET A 125 -0.05 0.06 4.37
C MET A 125 0.79 -1.09 4.91
N GLY A 126 0.29 -2.31 4.69
CA GLY A 126 0.77 -3.53 5.31
C GLY A 126 1.75 -4.33 4.45
N MET A 127 1.63 -5.66 4.55
CA MET A 127 2.22 -6.61 3.60
C MET A 127 1.69 -6.37 2.19
N THR A 128 0.42 -5.98 2.08
CA THR A 128 -0.26 -5.62 0.85
C THR A 128 -0.78 -4.19 0.92
N PRO A 129 -1.19 -3.59 -0.21
CA PRO A 129 -1.82 -2.26 -0.25
C PRO A 129 -3.25 -2.21 0.34
N LEU A 130 -3.68 -3.23 1.09
CA LEU A 130 -5.03 -3.30 1.67
C LEU A 130 -5.12 -2.58 3.03
N ALA A 131 -4.16 -2.81 3.93
CA ALA A 131 -4.20 -2.29 5.30
C ALA A 131 -4.07 -0.75 5.35
N GLY A 132 -4.53 -0.18 6.45
CA GLY A 132 -4.47 1.24 6.76
C GLY A 132 -5.78 1.98 6.46
N LEU A 133 -5.69 3.06 5.69
CA LEU A 133 -6.82 3.94 5.45
C LEU A 133 -7.92 3.29 4.60
N MET A 134 -9.15 3.77 4.78
CA MET A 134 -10.21 3.56 3.78
C MET A 134 -9.81 4.20 2.45
N MET A 135 -10.14 3.53 1.35
CA MET A 135 -9.76 3.95 -0.01
C MET A 135 -10.97 3.88 -0.95
N GLY A 136 -10.79 4.16 -2.24
CA GLY A 136 -11.93 4.20 -3.17
C GLY A 136 -12.71 2.89 -3.27
N THR A 137 -11.99 1.76 -3.33
CA THR A 137 -12.60 0.41 -3.43
C THR A 137 -11.97 -0.62 -2.48
N ARG A 138 -11.17 -0.17 -1.51
CA ARG A 138 -10.54 -1.03 -0.48
C ARG A 138 -11.00 -0.55 0.89
N CYS A 139 -11.31 -1.50 1.77
CA CYS A 139 -11.81 -1.20 3.11
C CYS A 139 -10.76 -0.51 4.00
N GLY A 140 -9.47 -0.79 3.80
CA GLY A 140 -8.44 -0.39 4.75
C GLY A 140 -8.32 -1.44 5.86
N ASP A 141 -8.10 -0.97 7.07
CA ASP A 141 -8.11 -1.81 8.27
C ASP A 141 -9.49 -2.44 8.50
N LEU A 142 -9.46 -3.73 8.79
CA LEU A 142 -10.64 -4.56 9.00
C LEU A 142 -10.31 -5.64 10.04
N ASP A 143 -11.28 -5.97 10.89
CA ASP A 143 -11.13 -7.07 11.84
C ASP A 143 -10.96 -8.38 11.06
N PRO A 144 -9.84 -9.13 11.24
CA PRO A 144 -9.65 -10.42 10.59
C PRO A 144 -10.78 -11.44 10.86
N PHE A 145 -11.51 -11.30 11.96
CA PHE A 145 -12.67 -12.15 12.29
C PHE A 145 -13.87 -11.90 11.38
N CYS A 146 -13.96 -10.76 10.69
CA CYS A 146 -15.13 -10.41 9.88
C CYS A 146 -15.40 -11.42 8.75
N GLY A 147 -14.36 -12.10 8.23
CA GLY A 147 -14.49 -13.12 7.19
C GLY A 147 -15.12 -14.43 7.68
N GLN A 148 -15.32 -14.57 9.00
CA GLN A 148 -15.99 -15.71 9.61
C GLN A 148 -17.46 -15.44 9.92
N LEU A 149 -17.93 -14.21 9.68
CA LEU A 149 -19.35 -13.89 9.85
C LEU A 149 -20.17 -14.68 8.82
N PRO A 150 -21.34 -15.22 9.21
CA PRO A 150 -22.27 -15.84 8.26
C PRO A 150 -22.59 -14.82 7.17
N GLU A 151 -22.71 -15.29 5.92
CA GLU A 151 -22.97 -14.42 4.76
C GLU A 151 -24.04 -13.39 5.12
N VAL A 152 -23.66 -12.11 5.06
CA VAL A 152 -24.61 -11.02 5.19
C VAL A 152 -25.50 -11.13 3.96
N HIS A 153 -26.78 -11.43 4.18
CA HIS A 153 -27.82 -11.72 3.19
C HIS A 153 -27.60 -11.02 1.83
N PRO A 154 -27.83 -11.70 0.69
CA PRO A 154 -27.53 -11.19 -0.66
C PRO A 154 -28.26 -9.88 -1.06
N GLU A 155 -29.17 -9.37 -0.24
CA GLU A 155 -29.87 -8.10 -0.47
C GLU A 155 -28.97 -6.84 -0.37
N HIS A 156 -27.70 -7.00 0.03
CA HIS A 156 -26.73 -5.90 0.13
C HIS A 156 -25.51 -6.04 -0.78
N HIS A 157 -25.57 -6.90 -1.80
CA HIS A 157 -24.63 -6.80 -2.92
C HIS A 157 -24.87 -5.47 -3.67
N ARG A 158 -24.15 -4.42 -3.28
CA ARG A 158 -23.92 -3.30 -4.20
C ARG A 158 -23.09 -3.85 -5.35
N PRO A 159 -23.57 -3.78 -6.61
CA PRO A 159 -22.69 -4.01 -7.74
C PRO A 159 -21.49 -3.05 -7.65
N PRO A 160 -20.31 -3.43 -8.19
CA PRO A 160 -19.19 -2.49 -8.29
C PRO A 160 -19.71 -1.22 -8.95
N ALA A 161 -19.46 -0.07 -8.33
CA ALA A 161 -20.02 1.21 -8.78
C ALA A 161 -19.70 1.42 -10.27
N GLY A 162 -20.71 1.27 -11.11
CA GLY A 162 -20.69 1.78 -12.48
C GLY A 162 -20.48 3.29 -12.40
N ARG A 163 -19.80 3.86 -13.41
CA ARG A 163 -19.68 5.31 -13.55
C ARG A 163 -21.04 5.88 -13.97
N ASP A 164 -21.96 6.00 -13.02
CA ASP A 164 -23.23 6.67 -13.26
C ASP A 164 -23.17 8.05 -12.61
N SER A 165 -23.20 9.05 -13.49
CA SER A 165 -23.07 10.48 -13.22
C SER A 165 -24.36 11.07 -12.68
N GLU A 166 -24.86 10.61 -11.53
CA GLU A 166 -26.04 11.20 -10.89
C GLU A 166 -25.97 10.98 -9.37
N GLN A 167 -25.55 12.03 -8.65
CA GLN A 167 -25.62 12.08 -7.18
C GLN A 167 -27.08 12.31 -6.75
N GLU A 168 -27.77 11.24 -6.37
CA GLU A 168 -29.04 11.37 -5.64
C GLU A 168 -28.77 11.40 -4.13
N VAL A 169 -28.97 12.57 -3.53
CA VAL A 169 -28.83 12.82 -2.09
C VAL A 169 -29.98 12.12 -1.36
N ARG A 170 -29.69 11.06 -0.58
CA ARG A 170 -30.67 10.46 0.33
C ARG A 170 -30.63 11.15 1.70
N PRO A 171 -31.79 11.46 2.32
CA PRO A 171 -31.85 12.16 3.59
C PRO A 171 -31.42 11.26 4.78
N ALA A 172 -30.79 11.88 5.77
CA ALA A 172 -30.30 11.24 6.99
C ALA A 172 -31.47 10.70 7.84
N GLY A 173 -31.56 9.38 7.97
CA GLY A 173 -32.56 8.69 8.78
C GLY A 173 -31.94 7.90 9.93
N HIS A 174 -32.13 8.42 11.15
CA HIS A 174 -32.18 7.73 12.45
C HIS A 174 -31.07 6.71 12.79
N LEU A 175 -30.05 7.17 13.52
CA LEU A 175 -29.24 6.29 14.39
C LEU A 175 -30.12 5.77 15.53
N ARG A 176 -30.46 4.47 15.50
CA ARG A 176 -30.80 3.72 16.72
C ARG A 176 -29.51 3.12 17.27
N CYS A 177 -28.95 3.76 18.29
CA CYS A 177 -27.84 3.19 19.06
C CYS A 177 -28.40 2.07 19.95
N PHE A 178 -28.19 0.82 19.54
CA PHE A 178 -28.29 -0.32 20.44
C PHE A 178 -26.91 -0.55 21.07
N GLN A 179 -26.77 -0.16 22.34
CA GLN A 179 -25.74 -0.71 23.21
C GLN A 179 -26.05 -2.19 23.46
N ARG A 180 -25.14 -3.10 23.09
CA ARG A 180 -24.84 -4.31 23.87
C ARG A 180 -23.34 -4.59 23.80
N GLN A 181 -22.80 -4.85 24.97
CA GLN A 181 -21.39 -5.06 25.30
C GLN A 181 -20.83 -6.34 24.68
N ALA A 182 -19.54 -6.31 24.37
CA ALA A 182 -18.53 -7.14 25.00
C ALA A 182 -17.23 -6.32 25.07
#